data_AF-A0A4Z0V5A7-F1
#
_entry.id   AF-A0A4Z0V5A7-F1
#
_cell.length_a   1.000
_cell.length_b   1.000
_cell.length_c   1.000
_cell.angle_alpha   90.00
_cell.angle_beta   90.00
_cell.angle_gamma   90.00
#
_symmetry.space_group_name_H-M   'P 1'
#
loop_
_entity.id
_entity.type
_entity.pdbx_description
1 polymer ?
#
loop_
_entity_poly.entity_id
_entity_poly.type
_entity_poly.pdbx_seq_one_letter_code
_entity_poly.pdbx_strand_id
1 'polypeptide(L)'
;MKLLKKLRFIAIFILFISCRQSVDNSRNNHVDISQDVIPFDTDSIQIGAGARIYTSDSLVIIKDGQSNDMLLTIIDIQTLKTKGQIAKFGPGPDEVAVPGAVFIDRDNKSISIFDYGQLKISSYNIDSALVMDKYCPTTISNFNNQQFPDRYVHVNDTLGFARSITIDPKKKGYTQGICRYNITTGELTDISGPSRMEGLKSLFGISVADRIIAEGATNNDILNIYDFNGRLLHEIKGPDYEPQVVGKTGADWDSAPEQTGTLLMLQS
;
A
#
# COMPACT_ATOMS: atom_id res chain seq x y z
N MET A 1 43.70 -15.78 -50.24
CA MET A 1 42.94 -14.49 -50.23
C MET A 1 41.42 -14.60 -50.45
N LYS A 2 40.90 -15.57 -51.24
CA LYS A 2 39.44 -15.74 -51.45
C LYS A 2 38.68 -16.36 -50.26
N LEU A 3 39.35 -17.18 -49.44
CA LEU A 3 38.74 -17.84 -48.27
C LEU A 3 38.47 -16.87 -47.10
N LEU A 4 39.42 -15.95 -46.81
CA LEU A 4 39.24 -14.91 -45.78
C LEU A 4 38.15 -13.89 -46.14
N LYS A 5 37.93 -13.61 -47.43
CA LYS A 5 36.82 -12.74 -47.88
C LYS A 5 35.45 -13.40 -47.68
N LYS A 6 35.34 -14.73 -47.85
CA LYS A 6 34.10 -15.47 -47.58
C LYS A 6 33.80 -15.56 -46.08
N LEU A 7 34.82 -15.73 -45.22
CA LEU A 7 34.61 -15.72 -43.76
C LEU A 7 34.13 -14.35 -43.23
N ARG A 8 34.61 -13.23 -43.79
CA ARG A 8 34.14 -11.89 -43.40
C ARG A 8 32.67 -11.63 -43.74
N PHE A 9 32.16 -12.19 -44.85
CA PHE A 9 30.74 -12.06 -45.20
C PHE A 9 29.83 -12.91 -44.29
N ILE A 10 30.30 -14.07 -43.82
CA ILE A 10 29.54 -14.91 -42.87
C ILE A 10 29.47 -14.26 -41.48
N ALA A 11 30.56 -13.65 -41.01
CA ALA A 11 30.59 -12.95 -39.72
C ALA A 11 29.66 -11.72 -39.69
N ILE A 12 29.52 -10.99 -40.79
CA ILE A 12 28.60 -9.85 -40.92
C ILE A 12 27.13 -10.33 -40.91
N PHE A 13 26.83 -11.50 -41.50
CA PHE A 13 25.47 -12.04 -41.52
C PHE A 13 25.01 -12.54 -40.13
N ILE A 14 25.93 -13.04 -39.30
CA ILE A 14 25.64 -13.47 -37.92
C ILE A 14 25.36 -12.27 -36.99
N LEU A 15 25.96 -11.10 -37.26
CA LEU A 15 25.71 -9.86 -36.51
C LEU A 15 24.32 -9.24 -36.78
N PHE A 16 23.65 -9.58 -37.89
CA PHE A 16 22.28 -9.12 -38.17
C PHE A 16 21.19 -10.02 -37.55
N ILE A 17 21.53 -11.17 -36.96
CA ILE A 17 20.57 -12.09 -36.35
C ILE A 17 20.41 -11.84 -34.84
N SER A 18 21.33 -11.11 -34.18
CA SER A 18 21.29 -10.91 -32.72
C SER A 18 20.47 -9.70 -32.23
N CYS A 19 19.64 -9.10 -33.08
CA CYS A 19 18.68 -8.07 -32.66
C CYS A 19 17.25 -8.45 -33.04
N ARG A 20 16.83 -9.68 -32.68
CA ARG A 20 15.44 -9.90 -32.34
C ARG A 20 15.28 -9.53 -30.87
N GLN A 21 14.82 -8.31 -30.61
CA GLN A 21 14.04 -8.09 -29.40
C GLN A 21 12.90 -9.11 -29.46
N SER A 22 12.97 -10.15 -28.63
CA SER A 22 11.78 -10.92 -28.32
C SER A 22 10.80 -9.91 -27.73
N VAL A 23 9.81 -9.50 -28.52
CA VAL A 23 8.61 -8.89 -27.98
C VAL A 23 8.05 -9.94 -27.05
N ASP A 24 8.31 -9.78 -25.76
CA ASP A 24 7.79 -10.69 -24.76
C ASP A 24 6.29 -10.47 -24.68
N ASN A 25 5.55 -11.25 -25.46
CA ASN A 25 4.09 -11.27 -25.49
C ASN A 25 3.49 -11.90 -24.21
N SER A 26 4.31 -12.22 -23.20
CA SER A 26 3.86 -12.67 -21.87
C SER A 26 2.92 -11.69 -21.18
N ARG A 27 2.92 -10.40 -21.57
CA ARG A 27 2.02 -9.35 -21.06
C ARG A 27 0.54 -9.56 -21.37
N ASN A 28 0.20 -10.47 -22.30
CA ASN A 28 -1.19 -10.75 -22.70
C ASN A 28 -1.76 -12.02 -22.09
N ASN A 29 -1.18 -12.54 -21.00
CA ASN A 29 -1.80 -13.62 -20.23
C ASN A 29 -2.98 -13.07 -19.41
N HIS A 30 -4.11 -12.86 -20.09
CA HIS A 30 -5.38 -12.52 -19.45
C HIS A 30 -5.96 -13.79 -18.82
N VAL A 31 -6.01 -13.83 -17.48
CA VAL A 31 -6.75 -14.84 -16.74
C VAL A 31 -8.12 -14.28 -16.44
N ASP A 32 -9.17 -14.86 -17.02
CA ASP A 32 -10.54 -14.51 -16.68
C ASP A 32 -10.88 -15.13 -15.31
N ILE A 33 -11.02 -14.28 -14.30
CA ILE A 33 -11.39 -14.66 -12.93
C ILE A 33 -12.87 -14.38 -12.63
N SER A 34 -13.68 -14.01 -13.63
CA SER A 34 -15.09 -13.64 -13.41
C SER A 34 -15.91 -14.75 -12.76
N GLN A 35 -15.56 -16.02 -13.02
CA GLN A 35 -16.20 -17.19 -12.43
C GLN A 35 -15.78 -17.43 -10.97
N ASP A 36 -14.66 -16.87 -10.54
CA ASP A 36 -14.13 -16.98 -9.17
C ASP A 36 -14.61 -15.82 -8.28
N VAL A 37 -15.36 -14.86 -8.84
CA VAL A 37 -15.93 -13.74 -8.09
C VAL A 37 -17.14 -14.24 -7.29
N ILE A 38 -16.97 -14.30 -5.97
CA ILE A 38 -18.06 -14.63 -5.05
C ILE A 38 -18.67 -13.32 -4.53
N PRO A 39 -19.91 -12.97 -4.93
CA PRO A 39 -20.60 -11.86 -4.31
C PRO A 39 -21.01 -12.23 -2.88
N PHE A 40 -20.96 -11.25 -1.98
CA PHE A 40 -21.54 -11.38 -0.65
C PHE A 40 -22.45 -10.21 -0.36
N ASP A 41 -23.46 -10.47 0.47
CA ASP A 41 -24.49 -9.51 0.80
C ASP A 41 -23.92 -8.42 1.73
N THR A 42 -24.12 -7.17 1.35
CA THR A 42 -23.78 -5.98 2.14
C THR A 42 -25.02 -5.16 2.50
N ASP A 43 -26.24 -5.63 2.21
CA ASP A 43 -27.47 -4.86 2.38
C ASP A 43 -27.74 -4.48 3.85
N SER A 44 -27.17 -5.24 4.79
CA SER A 44 -27.22 -4.92 6.23
C SER A 44 -26.18 -3.88 6.68
N ILE A 45 -25.28 -3.44 5.80
CA ILE A 45 -24.19 -2.51 6.14
C ILE A 45 -24.19 -1.28 5.21
N GLN A 46 -24.15 -0.10 5.79
CA GLN A 46 -23.95 1.13 5.03
C GLN A 46 -22.45 1.30 4.79
N ILE A 47 -22.07 1.43 3.51
CA ILE A 47 -20.69 1.61 3.09
C ILE A 47 -20.59 2.96 2.37
N GLY A 48 -19.87 3.89 2.99
CA GLY A 48 -19.59 5.21 2.44
C GLY A 48 -18.72 5.18 1.19
N ALA A 49 -18.80 6.26 0.42
CA ALA A 49 -17.94 6.44 -0.74
C ALA A 49 -16.47 6.55 -0.30
N GLY A 50 -15.59 5.78 -0.93
CA GLY A 50 -14.16 5.76 -0.57
C GLY A 50 -13.80 4.86 0.61
N ALA A 51 -14.72 3.99 1.06
CA ALA A 51 -14.39 2.90 1.96
C ALA A 51 -13.28 2.01 1.39
N ARG A 52 -12.43 1.46 2.26
CA ARG A 52 -11.28 0.63 1.87
C ARG A 52 -11.38 -0.77 2.46
N ILE A 53 -10.94 -1.74 1.68
CA ILE A 53 -10.93 -3.15 2.07
C ILE A 53 -9.52 -3.55 2.52
N TYR A 54 -9.45 -4.24 3.65
CA TYR A 54 -8.26 -4.92 4.14
C TYR A 54 -8.61 -6.39 4.37
N THR A 55 -7.66 -7.29 4.17
CA THR A 55 -7.91 -8.73 4.25
C THR A 55 -6.83 -9.43 5.05
N SER A 56 -7.22 -10.49 5.75
CA SER A 56 -6.35 -11.55 6.23
C SER A 56 -6.89 -12.90 5.74
N ASP A 57 -6.24 -13.99 6.12
CA ASP A 57 -6.66 -15.35 5.73
C ASP A 57 -8.05 -15.74 6.26
N SER A 58 -8.57 -15.02 7.27
CA SER A 58 -9.84 -15.33 7.92
C SER A 58 -10.84 -14.18 7.94
N LEU A 59 -10.42 -12.94 7.66
CA LEU A 59 -11.26 -11.75 7.81
C LEU A 59 -11.16 -10.83 6.60
N VAL A 60 -12.30 -10.21 6.28
CA VAL A 60 -12.39 -9.01 5.45
C VAL A 60 -12.78 -7.84 6.37
N ILE A 61 -12.07 -6.72 6.26
CA ILE A 61 -12.33 -5.51 7.01
C ILE A 61 -12.68 -4.40 6.03
N ILE A 62 -13.84 -3.80 6.24
CA ILE A 62 -14.24 -2.58 5.52
C ILE A 62 -14.00 -1.41 6.45
N LYS A 63 -13.07 -0.54 6.09
CA LYS A 63 -12.83 0.74 6.76
C LYS A 63 -13.63 1.82 6.04
N ASP A 64 -14.66 2.32 6.70
CA ASP A 64 -15.45 3.46 6.23
C ASP A 64 -15.04 4.73 6.99
N GLY A 65 -14.33 5.63 6.30
CA GLY A 65 -13.91 6.91 6.87
C GLY A 65 -15.01 7.97 6.94
N GLN A 66 -16.18 7.72 6.34
CA GLN A 66 -17.35 8.61 6.38
C GLN A 66 -18.39 8.19 7.41
N SER A 67 -18.22 7.03 8.05
CA SER A 67 -19.10 6.56 9.12
C SER A 67 -19.02 7.50 10.33
N ASN A 68 -20.19 7.85 10.87
CA ASN A 68 -20.33 8.68 12.07
C ASN A 68 -20.53 7.85 13.37
N ASP A 69 -20.44 6.52 13.28
CA ASP A 69 -20.63 5.61 14.42
C ASP A 69 -19.44 4.66 14.57
N MET A 70 -19.40 3.57 13.80
CA MET A 70 -18.30 2.60 13.80
C MET A 70 -17.56 2.61 12.47
N LEU A 71 -16.24 2.69 12.53
CA LEU A 71 -15.38 2.91 11.37
C LEU A 71 -14.95 1.61 10.67
N LEU A 72 -14.94 0.49 11.39
CA LEU A 72 -14.46 -0.80 10.88
C LEU A 72 -15.57 -1.85 10.94
N THR A 73 -15.97 -2.38 9.80
CA THR A 73 -16.87 -3.54 9.69
C THR A 73 -16.05 -4.81 9.52
N ILE A 74 -16.31 -5.82 10.35
CA ILE A 74 -15.59 -7.09 10.37
C ILE A 74 -16.45 -8.18 9.74
N ILE A 75 -15.92 -8.83 8.72
CA ILE A 75 -16.60 -9.89 7.96
C ILE A 75 -15.74 -11.15 8.02
N ASP A 76 -16.38 -12.28 8.28
CA ASP A 76 -15.74 -13.59 8.24
C ASP A 76 -15.62 -14.07 6.79
N ILE A 77 -14.42 -14.43 6.33
CA ILE A 77 -14.20 -14.78 4.93
C ILE A 77 -14.81 -16.15 4.55
N GLN A 78 -14.98 -17.07 5.52
CA GLN A 78 -15.49 -18.41 5.26
C GLN A 78 -17.01 -18.42 5.11
N THR A 79 -17.69 -17.62 5.91
CA THR A 79 -19.16 -17.52 5.92
C THR A 79 -19.68 -16.33 5.14
N LEU A 80 -18.82 -15.36 4.83
CA LEU A 80 -19.13 -14.09 4.19
C LEU A 80 -20.20 -13.29 4.95
N LYS A 81 -20.24 -13.45 6.27
CA LYS A 81 -21.19 -12.76 7.16
C LYS A 81 -20.47 -11.73 8.03
N THR A 82 -21.17 -10.62 8.27
CA THR A 82 -20.74 -9.59 9.23
C THR A 82 -20.70 -10.16 10.64
N LYS A 83 -19.51 -10.10 11.27
CA LYS A 83 -19.31 -10.45 12.68
C LYS A 83 -19.68 -9.30 13.62
N GLY A 84 -19.56 -8.06 13.14
CA GLY A 84 -19.87 -6.84 13.89
C GLY A 84 -19.02 -5.67 13.41
N GLN A 85 -19.08 -4.57 14.16
CA GLN A 85 -18.35 -3.34 13.86
C GLN A 85 -17.57 -2.89 15.09
N ILE A 86 -16.42 -2.24 14.88
CA ILE A 86 -15.52 -1.74 15.93
C ILE A 86 -14.97 -0.36 15.55
N ALA A 87 -14.16 0.21 16.46
CA ALA A 87 -13.51 1.52 16.33
C ALA A 87 -14.52 2.67 16.17
N LYS A 88 -14.97 3.18 17.31
CA LYS A 88 -15.96 4.24 17.37
C LYS A 88 -15.39 5.56 16.85
N PHE A 89 -16.17 6.27 16.03
CA PHE A 89 -15.84 7.60 15.54
C PHE A 89 -16.04 8.64 16.64
N GLY A 90 -15.08 9.55 16.78
CA GLY A 90 -15.17 10.70 17.67
C GLY A 90 -13.84 11.13 18.26
N PRO A 91 -13.82 12.27 18.99
CA PRO A 91 -12.61 12.81 19.60
C PRO A 91 -12.29 12.23 20.99
N GLY A 92 -13.08 11.28 21.49
CA GLY A 92 -12.89 10.67 22.80
C GLY A 92 -11.57 9.86 22.92
N PRO A 93 -11.12 9.58 24.16
CA PRO A 93 -9.86 8.86 24.40
C PRO A 93 -9.85 7.45 23.80
N ASP A 94 -11.01 6.81 23.72
CA ASP A 94 -11.21 5.46 23.17
C ASP A 94 -11.81 5.48 21.75
N GLU A 95 -11.99 6.68 21.17
CA GLU A 95 -12.56 6.90 19.84
C GLU A 95 -11.45 7.27 18.84
N VAL A 96 -11.78 7.25 17.55
CA VAL A 96 -10.90 7.63 16.44
C VAL A 96 -11.45 8.88 15.75
N ALA A 97 -10.64 9.94 15.72
CA ALA A 97 -11.05 11.25 15.22
C ALA A 97 -10.82 11.40 13.71
N VAL A 98 -9.64 10.98 13.22
CA VAL A 98 -9.33 10.98 11.78
C VAL A 98 -8.73 9.63 11.39
N PRO A 99 -9.52 8.71 10.82
CA PRO A 99 -9.08 7.34 10.61
C PRO A 99 -8.06 7.24 9.46
N GLY A 100 -6.89 6.69 9.75
CA GLY A 100 -5.76 6.51 8.85
C GLY A 100 -5.62 5.10 8.29
N ALA A 101 -4.38 4.61 8.21
CA ALA A 101 -4.07 3.24 7.82
C ALA A 101 -4.62 2.22 8.83
N VAL A 102 -4.93 1.01 8.34
CA VAL A 102 -5.38 -0.12 9.16
C VAL A 102 -4.45 -1.30 8.89
N PHE A 103 -4.12 -2.06 9.93
CA PHE A 103 -3.42 -3.33 9.77
C PHE A 103 -3.96 -4.39 10.73
N ILE A 104 -3.76 -5.65 10.33
CA ILE A 104 -4.18 -6.83 11.08
C ILE A 104 -2.92 -7.50 11.61
N ASP A 105 -2.85 -7.64 12.93
CA ASP A 105 -1.85 -8.46 13.60
C ASP A 105 -2.47 -9.83 13.87
N ARG A 106 -2.03 -10.82 13.10
CA ARG A 106 -2.54 -12.19 13.15
C ARG A 106 -2.17 -12.88 14.45
N ASP A 107 -0.95 -12.67 14.94
CA ASP A 107 -0.40 -13.39 16.09
C ASP A 107 -1.12 -12.95 17.36
N ASN A 108 -1.38 -11.64 17.48
CA ASN A 108 -2.09 -11.08 18.63
C ASN A 108 -3.61 -10.97 18.44
N LYS A 109 -4.14 -11.45 17.31
CA LYS A 109 -5.58 -11.37 16.94
C LYS A 109 -6.15 -9.97 17.13
N SER A 110 -5.42 -8.97 16.64
CA SER A 110 -5.77 -7.57 16.84
C SER A 110 -5.87 -6.82 15.51
N ILE A 111 -6.72 -5.80 15.49
CA ILE A 111 -6.81 -4.84 14.40
C ILE A 111 -6.36 -3.51 14.96
N SER A 112 -5.46 -2.84 14.24
CA SER A 112 -4.93 -1.55 14.64
C SER A 112 -5.24 -0.49 13.60
N ILE A 113 -5.52 0.72 14.06
CA ILE A 113 -5.85 1.87 13.23
C ILE A 113 -5.03 3.08 13.67
N PHE A 114 -4.48 3.78 12.69
CA PHE A 114 -3.85 5.08 12.89
C PHE A 114 -4.94 6.13 13.06
N ASP A 115 -4.82 6.99 14.06
CA ASP A 115 -5.64 8.19 14.22
C ASP A 115 -4.77 9.42 13.92
N TYR A 116 -4.98 10.04 12.75
CA TYR A 116 -4.24 11.23 12.35
C TYR A 116 -4.72 12.50 13.06
N GLY A 117 -5.87 12.48 13.72
CA GLY A 117 -6.40 13.59 14.49
C GLY A 117 -5.83 13.62 15.91
N GLN A 118 -5.64 12.43 16.50
CA GLN A 118 -5.07 12.27 17.85
C GLN A 118 -3.58 11.89 17.84
N LEU A 119 -3.00 11.63 16.66
CA LEU A 119 -1.60 11.24 16.45
C LEU A 119 -1.18 9.99 17.26
N LYS A 120 -2.05 8.98 17.28
CA LYS A 120 -1.85 7.72 18.00
C LYS A 120 -2.26 6.52 17.17
N ILE A 121 -1.83 5.34 17.61
CA ILE A 121 -2.22 4.07 17.01
C ILE A 121 -2.97 3.26 18.05
N SER A 122 -4.22 2.95 17.76
CA SER A 122 -5.11 2.21 18.65
C SER A 122 -5.30 0.79 18.15
N SER A 123 -5.11 -0.18 19.04
CA SER A 123 -5.28 -1.61 18.79
C SER A 123 -6.49 -2.18 19.51
N TYR A 124 -7.21 -3.03 18.80
CA TYR A 124 -8.44 -3.68 19.23
C TYR A 124 -8.22 -5.19 19.16
N ASN A 125 -8.29 -5.87 20.31
CA ASN A 125 -8.45 -7.32 20.32
C ASN A 125 -9.82 -7.66 19.70
N ILE A 126 -9.81 -8.42 18.61
CA ILE A 126 -10.98 -8.58 17.75
C ILE A 126 -12.15 -9.23 18.51
N ASP A 127 -11.88 -10.34 19.21
CA ASP A 127 -12.92 -11.10 19.89
C ASP A 127 -13.56 -10.30 21.03
N SER A 128 -12.75 -9.58 21.80
CA SER A 128 -13.25 -8.76 22.92
C SER A 128 -14.00 -7.52 22.44
N ALA A 129 -13.48 -6.84 21.41
CA ALA A 129 -14.07 -5.62 20.88
C ALA A 129 -15.44 -5.84 20.22
N LEU A 130 -15.71 -7.05 19.72
CA LEU A 130 -16.99 -7.40 19.10
C LEU A 130 -18.11 -7.71 20.11
N VAL A 131 -17.78 -8.00 21.38
CA VAL A 131 -18.77 -8.46 22.37
C VAL A 131 -18.93 -7.53 23.57
N MET A 132 -17.97 -6.64 23.81
CA MET A 132 -18.00 -5.71 24.94
C MET A 132 -18.72 -4.41 24.56
N ASP A 133 -19.80 -4.09 25.28
CA ASP A 133 -20.54 -2.82 25.11
C ASP A 133 -19.66 -1.57 25.27
N LYS A 134 -18.63 -1.65 26.12
CA LYS A 134 -17.67 -0.57 26.40
C LYS A 134 -16.25 -1.09 26.34
N TYR A 135 -15.75 -1.25 25.12
CA TYR A 135 -14.37 -1.64 24.86
C TYR A 135 -13.45 -0.41 24.84
N CYS A 136 -12.32 -0.49 25.55
CA CYS A 136 -11.26 0.51 25.50
C CYS A 136 -10.07 -0.06 24.70
N PRO A 137 -9.67 0.55 23.56
CA PRO A 137 -8.53 0.08 22.80
C PRO A 137 -7.20 0.37 23.50
N THR A 138 -6.19 -0.44 23.20
CA THR A 138 -4.83 -0.20 23.69
C THR A 138 -4.11 0.76 22.75
N THR A 139 -3.42 1.77 23.29
CA THR A 139 -2.52 2.61 22.49
C THR A 139 -1.20 1.87 22.29
N ILE A 140 -0.82 1.60 21.05
CA ILE A 140 0.49 0.98 20.73
C ILE A 140 1.60 2.02 20.86
N SER A 141 1.44 3.14 20.16
CA SER A 141 2.41 4.23 20.16
C SER A 141 1.75 5.55 19.74
N ASN A 142 2.46 6.65 20.01
CA ASN A 142 2.13 7.98 19.52
C ASN A 142 3.11 8.36 18.41
N PHE A 143 2.68 9.22 17.50
CA PHE A 143 3.53 9.82 16.47
C PHE A 143 3.34 11.34 16.43
N ASN A 144 4.08 12.03 15.57
CA ASN A 144 4.01 13.48 15.44
C ASN A 144 3.42 13.87 14.08
N ASN A 145 3.08 15.14 13.89
CA ASN A 145 2.51 15.65 12.64
C ASN A 145 3.54 16.26 11.68
N GLN A 146 4.83 16.26 12.03
CA GLN A 146 5.91 16.78 11.18
C GLN A 146 6.40 15.70 10.21
N GLN A 147 6.56 14.48 10.70
CA GLN A 147 6.88 13.30 9.90
C GLN A 147 6.10 12.11 10.43
N PHE A 148 5.22 11.54 9.61
CA PHE A 148 4.33 10.46 10.03
C PHE A 148 4.18 9.37 8.96
N PRO A 149 3.90 8.13 9.38
CA PRO A 149 3.59 7.04 8.46
C PRO A 149 2.16 7.17 7.89
N ASP A 150 2.09 7.02 6.59
CA ASP A 150 0.89 6.85 5.78
C ASP A 150 0.99 5.54 5.00
N ARG A 151 -0.16 4.95 4.64
CA ARG A 151 -0.23 3.64 3.93
C ARG A 151 0.71 2.58 4.53
N TYR A 152 0.46 2.18 5.78
CA TYR A 152 1.30 1.20 6.48
C TYR A 152 1.01 -0.25 6.06
N VAL A 153 2.06 -1.05 5.87
CA VAL A 153 2.00 -2.50 5.72
C VAL A 153 2.81 -3.14 6.85
N HIS A 154 2.11 -3.95 7.65
CA HIS A 154 2.69 -4.65 8.79
C HIS A 154 3.50 -5.88 8.34
N VAL A 155 4.69 -6.08 8.90
CA VAL A 155 5.47 -7.32 8.75
C VAL A 155 5.59 -8.04 10.09
N ASN A 156 5.95 -7.31 11.15
CA ASN A 156 5.92 -7.74 12.55
C ASN A 156 6.04 -6.51 13.48
N ASP A 157 6.07 -6.75 14.80
CA ASP A 157 6.15 -5.71 15.86
C ASP A 157 7.34 -4.74 15.73
N THR A 158 8.41 -5.15 15.08
CA THR A 158 9.64 -4.34 14.93
C THR A 158 9.84 -3.79 13.52
N LEU A 159 9.08 -4.30 12.55
CA LEU A 159 9.23 -3.98 11.16
C LEU A 159 7.86 -3.84 10.51
N GLY A 160 7.58 -2.66 10.00
CA GLY A 160 6.65 -2.47 8.90
C GLY A 160 7.23 -1.50 7.88
N PHE A 161 6.52 -1.36 6.79
CA PHE A 161 6.84 -0.37 5.76
C PHE A 161 5.69 0.62 5.66
N ALA A 162 6.02 1.88 5.44
CA ALA A 162 5.04 2.94 5.24
C ALA A 162 5.54 3.91 4.19
N ARG A 163 4.62 4.71 3.68
CA ARG A 163 4.94 5.98 3.04
C ARG A 163 5.09 7.03 4.14
N SER A 164 6.29 7.54 4.37
CA SER A 164 6.49 8.71 5.21
C SER A 164 5.93 9.94 4.52
N ILE A 165 5.13 10.73 5.24
CA ILE A 165 4.75 12.09 4.85
C ILE A 165 5.50 13.05 5.75
N THR A 166 6.26 13.95 5.14
CA THR A 166 7.02 14.99 5.84
C THR A 166 6.50 16.36 5.46
N ILE A 167 6.16 17.15 6.48
CA ILE A 167 5.68 18.51 6.33
C ILE A 167 6.81 19.47 6.72
N ASP A 168 7.26 20.27 5.76
CA ASP A 168 8.15 21.40 6.04
C ASP A 168 7.31 22.67 6.22
N PRO A 169 7.20 23.23 7.44
CA PRO A 169 6.36 24.40 7.69
C PRO A 169 6.81 25.65 6.92
N LYS A 170 8.01 25.66 6.33
CA LYS A 170 8.54 26.76 5.52
C LYS A 170 8.26 26.59 4.02
N LYS A 171 7.80 25.43 3.57
CA LYS A 171 7.50 25.15 2.16
C LYS A 171 6.01 24.86 2.01
N LYS A 172 5.46 25.19 0.84
CA LYS A 172 4.12 24.72 0.48
C LYS A 172 4.18 23.25 0.06
N GLY A 173 3.28 22.44 0.60
CA GLY A 173 3.14 21.03 0.26
C GLY A 173 3.80 20.09 1.28
N TYR A 174 4.00 18.84 0.86
CA TYR A 174 4.64 17.79 1.64
C TYR A 174 5.65 17.06 0.76
N THR A 175 6.65 16.44 1.38
CA THR A 175 7.48 15.43 0.71
C THR A 175 7.04 14.05 1.17
N GLN A 176 7.30 13.06 0.33
CA GLN A 176 6.97 11.67 0.63
C GLN A 176 8.11 10.73 0.21
N GLY A 177 8.17 9.58 0.85
CA GLY A 177 9.11 8.52 0.54
C GLY A 177 8.78 7.26 1.32
N ILE A 178 9.31 6.11 0.90
CA ILE A 178 9.09 4.88 1.65
C ILE A 178 10.06 4.83 2.84
N CYS A 179 9.55 4.36 3.97
CA CYS A 179 10.32 4.17 5.20
C CYS A 179 10.01 2.81 5.83
N ARG A 180 10.96 2.33 6.65
CA ARG A 180 10.64 1.37 7.70
C ARG A 180 9.99 2.11 8.85
N TYR A 181 9.03 1.47 9.47
CA TYR A 181 8.35 1.99 10.64
C TYR A 181 8.27 0.90 11.71
N ASN A 182 8.82 1.20 12.88
CA ASN A 182 8.67 0.36 14.06
C ASN A 182 7.42 0.82 14.80
N ILE A 183 6.39 -0.03 14.82
CA ILE A 183 5.09 0.32 15.37
C ILE A 183 5.13 0.53 16.89
N THR A 184 6.02 -0.19 17.57
CA THR A 184 6.17 -0.16 19.02
C THR A 184 6.91 1.08 19.49
N THR A 185 7.99 1.46 18.81
CA THR A 185 8.81 2.62 19.21
C THR A 185 8.39 3.92 18.52
N GLY A 186 7.65 3.84 17.42
CA GLY A 186 7.35 4.97 16.55
C GLY A 186 8.54 5.42 15.70
N GLU A 187 9.64 4.66 15.68
CA GLU A 187 10.83 4.99 14.90
C GLU A 187 10.56 4.86 13.40
N LEU A 188 10.98 5.88 12.65
CA LEU A 188 10.88 5.93 11.20
C LEU A 188 12.29 6.01 10.60
N THR A 189 12.60 5.06 9.71
CA THR A 189 13.89 5.02 9.01
C THR A 189 13.64 5.03 7.51
N ASP A 190 14.06 6.09 6.84
CA ASP A 190 13.92 6.21 5.38
C ASP A 190 14.64 5.06 4.66
N ILE A 191 13.97 4.47 3.66
CA ILE A 191 14.59 3.52 2.72
C ILE A 191 14.76 4.12 1.32
N SER A 192 13.99 5.17 1.02
CA SER A 192 14.17 6.03 -0.13
C SER A 192 15.01 7.23 0.28
N GLY A 193 16.17 7.44 -0.36
CA GLY A 193 16.83 8.74 -0.30
C GLY A 193 15.94 9.82 -0.93
N PRO A 194 16.04 11.10 -0.51
CA PRO A 194 15.14 12.18 -0.93
C PRO A 194 15.11 12.45 -2.45
N SER A 195 16.11 11.97 -3.20
CA SER A 195 16.17 12.09 -4.66
C SER A 195 15.39 11.01 -5.42
N ARG A 196 14.92 9.95 -4.76
CA ARG A 196 14.14 8.89 -5.40
C ARG A 196 12.67 9.27 -5.39
N MET A 197 12.06 9.33 -6.59
CA MET A 197 10.65 9.69 -6.78
C MET A 197 10.32 11.12 -6.27
N GLU A 198 11.31 12.02 -6.23
CA GLU A 198 11.11 13.40 -5.81
C GLU A 198 10.05 14.11 -6.66
N GLY A 199 9.05 14.71 -6.02
CA GLY A 199 7.92 15.37 -6.69
C GLY A 199 6.86 14.41 -7.27
N LEU A 200 7.08 13.10 -7.22
CA LEU A 200 6.08 12.10 -7.58
C LEU A 200 5.18 11.79 -6.38
N LYS A 201 3.91 11.48 -6.68
CA LYS A 201 3.02 10.82 -5.73
C LYS A 201 3.17 9.33 -5.97
N SER A 202 3.26 8.52 -4.91
CA SER A 202 3.54 7.09 -5.03
C SER A 202 2.70 6.25 -4.09
N LEU A 203 2.35 5.06 -4.54
CA LEU A 203 1.81 3.97 -3.71
C LEU A 203 2.83 2.83 -3.70
N PHE A 204 2.71 1.94 -2.73
CA PHE A 204 3.57 0.78 -2.69
C PHE A 204 2.84 -0.47 -2.20
N GLY A 205 3.41 -1.62 -2.56
CA GLY A 205 3.10 -2.91 -1.99
C GLY A 205 4.39 -3.64 -1.63
N ILE A 206 4.29 -4.72 -0.86
CA ILE A 206 5.44 -5.55 -0.49
C ILE A 206 5.15 -7.03 -0.76
N SER A 207 6.20 -7.80 -1.04
CA SER A 207 6.19 -9.25 -0.88
C SER A 207 7.08 -9.59 0.31
N VAL A 208 6.48 -10.16 1.37
CA VAL A 208 7.23 -10.62 2.55
C VAL A 208 8.09 -11.83 2.20
N ALA A 209 7.56 -12.74 1.38
CA ALA A 209 8.25 -13.96 0.93
C ALA A 209 9.51 -13.63 0.14
N ASP A 210 9.41 -12.71 -0.82
CA ASP A 210 10.53 -12.31 -1.68
C ASP A 210 11.37 -11.18 -1.08
N ARG A 211 10.91 -10.57 0.02
CA ARG A 211 11.53 -9.43 0.71
C ARG A 211 11.77 -8.24 -0.22
N ILE A 212 10.76 -7.91 -1.03
CA ILE A 212 10.79 -6.80 -1.99
C ILE A 212 9.66 -5.79 -1.74
N ILE A 213 9.91 -4.56 -2.16
CA ILE A 213 8.99 -3.42 -2.09
C ILE A 213 8.82 -2.91 -3.51
N ALA A 214 7.59 -2.82 -3.98
CA ALA A 214 7.26 -2.26 -5.28
C ALA A 214 6.59 -0.89 -5.07
N GLU A 215 7.24 0.18 -5.51
CA GLU A 215 6.77 1.56 -5.41
C GLU A 215 6.44 2.10 -6.80
N GLY A 216 5.16 2.38 -7.05
CA GLY A 216 4.68 2.94 -8.31
C GLY A 216 4.27 4.39 -8.15
N ALA A 217 4.65 5.26 -9.10
CA ALA A 217 4.13 6.61 -9.15
C ALA A 217 2.68 6.62 -9.64
N THR A 218 1.81 7.40 -9.00
CA THR A 218 0.41 7.58 -9.42
C THR A 218 0.25 8.71 -10.43
N ASN A 219 1.26 9.56 -10.58
CA ASN A 219 1.26 10.69 -11.50
C ASN A 219 2.31 10.59 -12.61
N ASN A 220 3.02 9.47 -12.71
CA ASN A 220 4.05 9.20 -13.71
C ASN A 220 4.16 7.69 -13.95
N ASP A 221 4.59 7.28 -15.14
CA ASP A 221 4.62 5.87 -15.53
C ASP A 221 5.96 5.21 -15.14
N ILE A 222 6.21 5.13 -13.83
CA ILE A 222 7.42 4.54 -13.27
C ILE A 222 7.09 3.64 -12.07
N LEU A 223 7.74 2.48 -12.04
CA LEU A 223 7.71 1.49 -10.98
C LEU A 223 9.13 1.15 -10.56
N ASN A 224 9.44 1.35 -9.28
CA ASN A 224 10.71 0.95 -8.67
C ASN A 224 10.50 -0.27 -7.78
N ILE A 225 11.38 -1.25 -7.91
CA ILE A 225 11.41 -2.43 -7.05
C ILE A 225 12.68 -2.37 -6.22
N TYR A 226 12.53 -2.40 -4.90
CA TYR A 226 13.62 -2.42 -3.93
C TYR A 226 13.63 -3.73 -3.16
N ASP A 227 14.78 -4.10 -2.59
CA ASP A 227 14.77 -5.05 -1.47
C ASP A 227 14.35 -4.35 -0.16
N PHE A 228 14.06 -5.14 0.88
CA PHE A 228 13.75 -4.62 2.22
C PHE A 228 14.88 -3.77 2.84
N ASN A 229 16.09 -3.78 2.27
CA ASN A 229 17.19 -2.92 2.70
C ASN A 229 17.14 -1.52 2.06
N GLY A 230 16.27 -1.31 1.07
CA GLY A 230 16.16 -0.05 0.31
C GLY A 230 17.10 0.01 -0.89
N ARG A 231 17.73 -1.11 -1.29
CA ARG A 231 18.53 -1.15 -2.53
C ARG A 231 17.59 -1.34 -3.71
N LEU A 232 17.71 -0.46 -4.71
CA LEU A 232 16.98 -0.57 -5.98
C LEU A 232 17.44 -1.83 -6.71
N LEU A 233 16.50 -2.73 -6.99
CA LEU A 233 16.71 -3.94 -7.77
C LEU A 233 16.36 -3.69 -9.24
N HIS A 234 15.22 -3.04 -9.48
CA HIS A 234 14.72 -2.75 -10.82
C HIS A 234 14.05 -1.37 -10.87
N GLU A 235 14.29 -0.65 -11.97
CA GLU A 235 13.53 0.55 -12.36
C GLU A 235 12.82 0.21 -13.68
N ILE A 236 11.51 0.36 -13.69
CA ILE A 236 10.65 0.06 -14.83
C ILE A 236 9.95 1.35 -15.22
N LYS A 237 10.17 1.78 -16.46
CA LYS A 237 9.50 2.94 -17.08
C LYS A 237 8.52 2.43 -18.11
N GLY A 238 7.27 2.82 -17.98
CA GLY A 238 6.27 2.52 -18.98
C GLY A 238 6.30 3.53 -20.14
N PRO A 239 5.42 3.35 -21.13
CA PRO A 239 5.38 4.16 -22.35
C PRO A 239 5.15 5.66 -22.09
N ASP A 240 4.47 6.02 -21.00
CA ASP A 240 4.09 7.41 -20.69
C ASP A 240 5.01 8.05 -19.65
N TYR A 241 6.22 7.51 -19.47
CA TYR A 241 7.18 8.03 -18.50
C TYR A 241 7.72 9.39 -18.93
N GLU A 242 7.65 10.36 -18.02
CA GLU A 242 8.26 11.68 -18.18
C GLU A 242 9.36 11.92 -17.14
N PRO A 243 10.56 12.39 -17.54
CA PRO A 243 11.65 12.67 -16.61
C PRO A 243 11.38 13.88 -15.70
N GLN A 244 10.42 14.74 -16.05
CA GLN A 244 9.99 15.88 -15.25
C GLN A 244 8.47 15.90 -15.18
N VAL A 245 7.93 15.82 -13.96
CA VAL A 245 6.49 15.96 -13.75
C VAL A 245 6.17 17.43 -13.52
N VAL A 246 5.81 18.13 -14.58
CA VAL A 246 5.35 19.53 -14.51
C VAL A 246 3.84 19.54 -14.28
N GLY A 247 3.37 20.27 -13.26
CA GLY A 247 1.95 20.64 -13.15
C GLY A 247 0.96 19.58 -12.64
N LYS A 248 1.40 18.38 -12.21
CA LYS A 248 0.54 17.37 -11.55
C LYS A 248 0.57 17.44 -10.01
N THR A 249 0.96 18.59 -9.46
CA THR A 249 0.99 18.87 -8.02
C THR A 249 -0.33 19.52 -7.57
N GLY A 250 -1.46 18.86 -7.86
CA GLY A 250 -2.77 19.25 -7.33
C GLY A 250 -3.10 18.41 -6.12
N ALA A 251 -3.28 19.04 -4.96
CA ALA A 251 -3.76 18.41 -3.74
C ALA A 251 -5.28 18.24 -3.81
N ASP A 252 -5.76 17.29 -4.59
CA ASP A 252 -7.13 16.80 -4.42
C ASP A 252 -7.03 15.44 -3.74
N TRP A 253 -7.32 15.44 -2.44
CA TRP A 253 -7.62 14.22 -1.69
C TRP A 253 -8.94 13.58 -2.17
N ASP A 254 -9.77 14.34 -2.91
CA ASP A 254 -11.16 13.99 -3.23
C ASP A 254 -11.45 13.69 -4.72
N SER A 255 -10.50 13.88 -5.65
CA SER A 255 -10.81 13.79 -7.10
C SER A 255 -10.07 12.71 -7.89
N ALA A 256 -9.18 11.94 -7.27
CA ALA A 256 -8.75 10.69 -7.88
C ALA A 256 -9.85 9.65 -7.63
N PRO A 257 -10.53 9.10 -8.66
CA PRO A 257 -11.01 7.74 -8.52
C PRO A 257 -9.73 6.91 -8.34
N GLU A 258 -9.33 6.70 -7.08
CA GLU A 258 -8.37 5.65 -6.74
C GLU A 258 -9.05 4.36 -7.22
N GLN A 259 -8.84 3.99 -8.49
CA GLN A 259 -8.94 2.62 -8.93
C GLN A 259 -7.84 1.89 -8.16
N THR A 260 -8.13 1.59 -6.90
CA THR A 260 -7.35 0.69 -6.07
C THR A 260 -7.52 -0.69 -6.67
N GLY A 261 -6.70 -0.97 -7.68
CA GLY A 261 -6.10 -2.29 -7.76
C GLY A 261 -5.26 -2.44 -6.50
N THR A 262 -5.88 -2.92 -5.41
CA THR A 262 -5.12 -3.55 -4.35
C THR A 262 -4.31 -4.63 -5.05
N LEU A 263 -3.00 -4.44 -5.17
CA LEU A 263 -2.08 -5.51 -5.54
C LEU A 263 -2.13 -6.50 -4.36
N LEU A 264 -3.16 -7.35 -4.37
CA LEU A 264 -3.27 -8.54 -3.57
C LEU A 264 -2.17 -9.48 -4.07
N MET A 265 -0.95 -9.26 -3.59
CA MET A 265 0.03 -10.33 -3.54
C MET A 265 -0.51 -11.31 -2.51
N LEU A 266 -1.24 -12.32 -2.99
CA LEU A 266 -1.61 -13.49 -2.22
C LEU A 266 -0.34 -14.00 -1.53
N GLN A 267 -0.31 -13.89 -0.20
CA GLN A 267 0.71 -14.56 0.59
C GLN A 267 0.43 -16.06 0.48
N SER A 268 1.21 -16.76 -0.35
CA SER A 268 1.35 -18.22 -0.31
C SER A 268 2.54 -18.58 0.58
#